data_AF-A0AB33SA32-F1
#
_entry.id   AF-A0AB33SA32-F1
#
_cell.length_a   1.000
_cell.length_b   1.000
_cell.length_c   1.000
_cell.angle_alpha   90.00
_cell.angle_beta   90.00
_cell.angle_gamma   90.00
#
_symmetry.space_group_name_H-M   'P 1'
#
loop_
_entity.id
_entity.type
_entity.pdbx_description
1 polymer ?
#
loop_
_entity_poly.entity_id
_entity_poly.type
_entity_poly.pdbx_seq_one_letter_code
_entity_poly.pdbx_strand_id
1 'polypeptide(L)' 'MQSERIYLVWAHPRHDSLTANIADAIHQRAMERKIQVTELDLYRRNFNPVMTSEDEPDWKNMDKRYSPGKRPEKYVA' A
#
# COMPACT_ATOMS: atom_id res chain seq x y z
N MET A 1 22.98 6.02 -12.31
CA MET A 1 22.50 6.69 -11.09
C MET A 1 21.16 6.06 -10.74
N GLN A 2 21.00 5.51 -9.53
CA GLN A 2 19.69 5.00 -9.12
C GLN A 2 18.74 6.18 -8.93
N SER A 3 17.55 6.12 -9.53
CA SER A 3 16.48 7.07 -9.27
C SER A 3 15.82 6.71 -7.93
N GLU A 4 15.79 7.66 -7.01
CA GLU A 4 15.10 7.52 -5.72
C GLU A 4 13.59 7.30 -5.96
N ARG A 5 13.00 6.43 -5.13
CA ARG A 5 11.59 6.04 -5.21
C ARG A 5 10.95 6.06 -3.83
N ILE A 6 9.72 6.54 -3.76
CA ILE A 6 8.88 6.56 -2.55
C ILE A 6 7.61 5.77 -2.84
N TYR A 7 7.24 4.88 -1.92
CA TYR A 7 5.91 4.28 -1.86
C TYR A 7 5.14 4.94 -0.71
N LEU A 8 4.22 5.84 -1.04
CA LEU A 8 3.46 6.62 -0.06
C LEU A 8 2.13 5.93 0.23
N VAL A 9 2.03 5.29 1.40
CA VAL A 9 0.78 4.67 1.87
C VAL A 9 0.16 5.54 2.94
N TRP A 10 -1.13 5.84 2.82
CA TRP A 10 -1.85 6.61 3.82
C TRP A 10 -3.32 6.23 3.88
N ALA A 11 -3.97 6.57 4.99
CA ALA A 11 -5.36 6.25 5.24
C ALA A 11 -6.04 7.36 6.02
N HIS A 12 -6.89 8.14 5.35
CA HIS A 12 -7.78 9.07 6.04
C HIS A 12 -9.10 9.25 5.28
N PRO A 13 -10.27 9.20 5.96
CA PRO A 13 -11.57 9.23 5.27
C PRO A 13 -11.83 10.56 4.58
N ARG A 14 -11.45 11.68 5.20
CA ARG A 14 -11.62 13.02 4.63
C ARG A 14 -10.43 13.43 3.77
N HIS A 15 -10.71 14.02 2.62
CA HIS A 15 -9.70 14.51 1.66
C HIS A 15 -9.11 15.87 2.05
N ASP A 16 -9.77 16.62 2.93
CA ASP A 16 -9.34 17.93 3.44
C ASP A 16 -8.66 17.85 4.82
N SER A 17 -8.31 16.63 5.26
CA SER A 17 -7.67 16.44 6.56
C SER A 17 -6.21 16.90 6.56
N LEU A 18 -5.65 17.10 7.75
CA LEU A 18 -4.22 17.33 7.90
C LEU A 18 -3.40 16.20 7.25
N THR A 19 -3.82 14.94 7.38
CA THR A 19 -3.14 13.77 6.79
C THR A 19 -3.12 13.85 5.26
N ALA A 20 -4.25 14.19 4.62
CA ALA A 20 -4.32 14.34 3.17
C ALA A 20 -3.44 15.49 2.70
N ASN A 21 -3.50 16.65 3.37
CA ASN A 21 -2.63 17.78 3.05
C ASN A 21 -1.13 17.46 3.22
N ILE A 22 -0.77 16.63 4.20
CA ILE A 22 0.63 16.16 4.37
C ILE A 22 1.02 15.22 3.22
N ALA A 23 0.16 14.28 2.83
CA ALA A 23 0.42 13.37 1.71
C ALA A 23 0.66 14.16 0.40
N ASP A 24 -0.19 15.15 0.13
CA ASP A 24 -0.05 16.06 -1.00
C ASP A 24 1.28 16.84 -0.94
N ALA A 25 1.62 17.41 0.22
CA ALA A 25 2.87 18.14 0.40
C ALA A 25 4.10 17.25 0.15
N ILE A 26 4.08 16.00 0.62
CA ILE A 26 5.14 15.02 0.35
C ILE A 26 5.26 14.75 -1.15
N HIS A 27 4.13 14.50 -1.83
CA HIS A 27 4.11 14.24 -3.27
C HIS A 27 4.69 15.41 -4.06
N GLN A 28 4.27 16.64 -3.76
CA GLN A 28 4.79 17.85 -4.42
C GLN A 28 6.31 18.01 -4.24
N ARG A 29 6.82 17.86 -3.01
CA ARG A 29 8.26 17.95 -2.73
C ARG A 29 9.07 16.85 -3.41
N ALA A 30 8.53 15.64 -3.53
CA ALA A 30 9.18 14.54 -4.24
C ALA A 30 9.26 14.82 -5.74
N MET A 31 8.20 15.36 -6.35
CA MET A 31 8.21 15.79 -7.75
C MET A 31 9.26 16.86 -8.03
N GLU A 32 9.37 17.88 -7.17
CA GLU A 32 10.41 18.93 -7.27
C GLU A 32 11.83 18.34 -7.31
N ARG A 33 12.05 17.26 -6.56
CA ARG A 33 13.34 16.55 -6.47
C ARG A 33 13.53 15.46 -7.53
N LYS A 34 12.56 15.28 -8.44
CA LYS A 34 12.55 14.21 -9.45
C LYS A 34 12.61 12.80 -8.83
N ILE A 35 12.07 12.65 -7.63
CA ILE A 35 11.87 11.37 -6.96
C ILE A 35 10.57 10.77 -7.50
N GLN A 36 10.59 9.49 -7.88
CA GLN A 36 9.38 8.80 -8.33
C GLN A 36 8.51 8.44 -7.13
N VAL A 37 7.24 8.83 -7.14
CA VAL A 37 6.28 8.49 -6.08
C VAL A 37 5.25 7.50 -6.64
N THR A 38 4.99 6.45 -5.88
CA THR A 38 3.82 5.59 -6.07
C THR A 38 2.95 5.71 -4.83
N GLU A 39 1.71 6.13 -5.02
CA GLU A 39 0.78 6.41 -3.92
C GLU A 39 -0.25 5.28 -3.75
N LEU A 40 -0.58 5.00 -2.49
CA LEU A 40 -1.66 4.11 -2.09
C LEU A 40 -2.51 4.75 -0.99
N ASP A 41 -3.60 5.41 -1.40
CA ASP A 41 -4.66 5.87 -0.50
C ASP A 41 -5.62 4.70 -0.18
N LEU A 42 -5.56 4.19 1.04
CA LEU A 42 -6.33 3.01 1.45
C LEU A 42 -7.85 3.25 1.48
N TYR A 43 -8.30 4.48 1.76
CA TYR A 43 -9.74 4.80 1.76
C TYR A 43 -10.26 4.88 0.32
N ARG A 44 -9.54 5.56 -0.58
CA ARG A 44 -9.94 5.67 -1.99
C ARG A 44 -9.83 4.34 -2.73
N ARG A 45 -8.97 3.44 -2.25
CA ARG A 45 -8.83 2.07 -2.77
C ARG A 45 -9.82 1.08 -2.18
N ASN A 46 -10.71 1.51 -1.27
CA ASN A 46 -11.63 0.63 -0.54
C ASN A 46 -10.91 -0.60 0.04
N PHE A 47 -9.72 -0.38 0.59
CA PHE A 47 -8.95 -1.46 1.19
C PHE A 47 -9.72 -2.05 2.36
N ASN A 48 -9.91 -3.36 2.37
CA ASN A 48 -10.51 -4.06 3.51
C ASN A 48 -9.41 -4.34 4.55
N PRO A 49 -9.42 -3.68 5.72
CA PRO A 49 -8.40 -3.90 6.74
C PRO A 49 -8.67 -5.16 7.58
N VAL A 50 -9.84 -5.78 7.43
CA VAL A 50 -10.22 -6.96 8.21
C VAL A 50 -9.54 -8.19 7.61
N MET A 51 -8.64 -8.78 8.38
CA MET A 51 -8.01 -10.06 8.05
C MET A 51 -8.97 -11.21 8.40
N THR A 52 -9.14 -12.14 7.48
CA THR A 52 -9.92 -13.37 7.66
C THR A 52 -9.00 -14.59 7.74
N SER A 53 -9.50 -15.72 8.23
CA SER A 53 -8.71 -16.98 8.27
C SER A 53 -8.24 -17.45 6.88
N GLU A 54 -8.95 -17.05 5.81
CA GLU A 54 -8.57 -17.32 4.42
C GLU A 54 -7.31 -16.54 4.01
N ASP A 55 -7.06 -15.41 4.66
CA ASP A 55 -5.91 -14.55 4.40
C ASP A 55 -4.63 -15.01 5.12
N GLU A 56 -4.76 -15.83 6.17
CA GLU A 56 -3.61 -16.33 6.91
C GLU A 56 -2.79 -17.29 6.04
N PRO A 57 -1.45 -17.18 6.04
CA PRO A 57 -0.62 -18.13 5.33
C PRO A 57 -0.77 -19.53 5.95
N ASP A 58 -1.08 -20.53 5.12
CA ASP A 58 -1.03 -21.93 5.53
C ASP A 58 0.31 -22.53 5.10
N TRP A 59 1.26 -22.54 6.05
CA TRP A 59 2.61 -23.07 5.84
C TRP A 59 2.65 -24.59 5.64
N LYS A 60 1.54 -25.30 5.89
CA LYS A 60 1.40 -26.74 5.62
C LYS A 60 0.71 -27.03 4.28
N ASN A 61 0.10 -26.02 3.66
CA ASN A 61 -0.63 -26.17 2.41
C ASN A 61 -0.19 -25.11 1.38
N MET A 62 0.79 -25.48 0.56
CA MET A 62 1.31 -24.62 -0.51
C MET A 62 0.28 -24.29 -1.59
N ASP A 63 -0.83 -25.04 -1.67
CA ASP A 63 -1.89 -24.87 -2.68
C ASP A 63 -3.10 -24.09 -2.15
N LYS A 64 -3.01 -23.49 -0.95
CA LYS A 64 -4.10 -22.68 -0.39
C LYS A 64 -4.50 -21.56 -1.36
N ARG A 65 -5.80 -21.52 -1.69
CA ARG A 65 -6.39 -20.40 -2.43
C ARG A 65 -6.65 -19.25 -1.47
N TYR A 66 -5.93 -18.15 -1.68
CA TYR A 66 -6.14 -16.90 -0.96
C TYR A 66 -7.30 -16.11 -1.56
N SER A 67 -7.84 -15.19 -0.77
CA SER A 67 -8.86 -14.22 -1.17
C SER A 67 -8.51 -13.50 -2.49
N PRO A 68 -9.49 -13.19 -3.35
CA PRO A 68 -9.25 -12.49 -4.61
C PRO A 68 -8.44 -11.20 -4.41
N GLY A 69 -7.38 -11.02 -5.20
CA GLY A 69 -6.51 -9.84 -5.12
C GLY A 69 -5.25 -10.01 -4.26
N LYS A 70 -5.07 -11.15 -3.57
CA LYS A 70 -3.81 -11.52 -2.93
C LYS A 70 -3.01 -12.44 -3.84
N ARG A 71 -1.82 -12.01 -4.26
CA ARG A 71 -0.85 -12.92 -4.86
C ARG A 71 -0.21 -13.71 -3.72
N PRO A 72 0.04 -15.03 -3.86
CA PRO A 72 0.85 -15.75 -2.90
C PRO A 72 2.26 -15.15 -2.93
N GLU A 73 2.54 -14.23 -2.00
CA GLU A 73 3.90 -13.77 -1.77
C GLU A 73 4.66 -14.93 -1.16
N LYS A 74 5.65 -15.44 -1.90
CA LYS A 74 6.66 -16.34 -1.36
C LYS A 74 7.50 -15.51 -0.38
N TYR A 75 7.09 -15.44 0.87
CA TYR A 75 7.97 -15.00 1.95
C TYR A 75 9.06 -16.07 2.07
N VAL A 76 10.22 -15.79 1.48
CA VAL A 76 11.42 -16.61 1.67
C VAL A 76 11.89 -16.34 3.09
N ALA A 77 11.81 -17.37 3.94
CA ALA A 77 12.41 -17.37 5.27
C ALA A 77 13.93 -17.35 5.18
#